data_AF-A0ABD5PVP7-F1
#
_entry.id   AF-A0ABD5PVP7-F1
#
_cell.length_a   1.000
_cell.length_b   1.000
_cell.length_c   1.000
_cell.angle_alpha   90.00
_cell.angle_beta   90.00
_cell.angle_gamma   90.00
#
_symmetry.space_group_name_H-M   'P 1'
#
loop_
_entity.id
_entity.type
_entity.pdbx_description
1 polymer ?
#
loop_
_entity_poly.entity_id
_entity_poly.type
_entity_poly.pdbx_seq_one_letter_code
_entity_poly.pdbx_strand_id
1 'polypeptide(L)'
;MEYVYAALILNETDEEINEDNLTDVLDAAGVDVEESRVKALVAALEDVDIDEAVSEAAAVPAGGAAAGAGAAEEAAGDDEEEEVEETSDVPDTTDEDDEDDEADGEGLGELFG
;
A
#
# COMPACT_ATOMS: atom_id res chain seq x y z
N MET A 1 0.65 3.94 -1.75
CA MET A 1 0.18 2.61 -2.23
C MET A 1 0.65 2.29 -3.64
N GLU A 2 0.97 3.30 -4.44
CA GLU A 2 1.49 3.26 -5.80
C GLU A 2 2.63 2.25 -6.02
N TYR A 3 3.64 2.22 -5.14
CA TYR A 3 4.76 1.27 -5.25
C TYR A 3 4.34 -0.21 -5.18
N VAL A 4 3.40 -0.52 -4.29
CA VAL A 4 2.87 -1.89 -4.14
C VAL A 4 2.06 -2.26 -5.37
N TYR A 5 1.25 -1.35 -5.90
CA TYR A 5 0.50 -1.60 -7.13
C TYR A 5 1.42 -1.78 -8.34
N ALA A 6 2.49 -1.01 -8.46
CA ALA A 6 3.49 -1.19 -9.51
C ALA A 6 4.15 -2.58 -9.41
N ALA A 7 4.54 -3.02 -8.20
CA ALA A 7 5.09 -4.36 -8.00
C ALA A 7 4.09 -5.48 -8.35
N LEU A 8 2.81 -5.32 -8.00
CA LEU A 8 1.77 -6.28 -8.36
C LEU A 8 1.53 -6.34 -9.87
N ILE A 9 1.51 -5.19 -10.55
CA ILE A 9 1.41 -5.13 -12.02
C ILE A 9 2.56 -5.91 -12.65
N LEU A 10 3.80 -5.66 -12.22
CA LEU A 10 4.97 -6.37 -12.73
C LEU A 10 4.87 -7.89 -12.50
N ASN A 11 4.44 -8.31 -11.30
CA ASN A 11 4.20 -9.71 -10.98
C ASN A 11 3.15 -10.35 -11.91
N GLU A 12 2.01 -9.69 -12.10
CA GLU A 12 0.91 -10.20 -12.95
C GLU A 12 1.25 -10.22 -14.45
N THR A 13 2.25 -9.44 -14.87
CA THR A 13 2.77 -9.43 -16.25
C THR A 13 4.00 -10.31 -16.44
N ASP A 14 4.39 -11.11 -15.44
CA ASP A 14 5.60 -11.94 -15.44
C ASP A 14 6.91 -11.15 -15.69
N GLU A 15 6.94 -9.87 -15.32
CA GLU A 15 8.13 -9.02 -15.42
C GLU A 15 8.92 -9.04 -14.11
N GLU A 16 10.24 -8.89 -14.22
CA GLU A 16 11.13 -8.89 -13.05
C GLU A 16 10.87 -7.65 -12.18
N ILE A 17 10.76 -7.83 -10.88
CA ILE A 17 10.62 -6.73 -9.93
C ILE A 17 12.02 -6.24 -9.54
N ASN A 18 12.50 -5.22 -10.25
CA ASN A 18 13.79 -4.58 -10.01
C ASN A 18 13.63 -3.04 -10.00
N GLU A 19 14.70 -2.31 -9.66
CA GLU A 19 14.66 -0.86 -9.51
C GLU A 19 14.25 -0.14 -10.80
N ASP A 20 14.72 -0.62 -11.96
CA ASP A 20 14.46 -0.02 -13.26
C ASP A 20 12.98 -0.19 -13.64
N ASN A 21 12.47 -1.42 -13.61
CA ASN A 21 11.09 -1.73 -13.99
C ASN A 21 10.06 -1.05 -13.07
N LEU A 22 10.32 -0.99 -11.75
CA LEU A 22 9.46 -0.27 -10.81
C LEU A 22 9.42 1.24 -11.11
N THR A 23 10.58 1.82 -11.38
CA THR A 23 10.70 3.26 -11.71
C THR A 23 9.96 3.56 -13.01
N ASP A 24 10.14 2.74 -14.05
CA ASP A 24 9.49 2.92 -15.35
C ASP A 24 7.95 2.89 -15.24
N VAL A 25 7.39 1.96 -14.46
CA VAL A 25 5.93 1.88 -14.25
C VAL A 25 5.41 3.09 -13.48
N LEU A 26 6.13 3.52 -12.44
CA LEU A 26 5.73 4.68 -11.62
C LEU A 26 5.83 5.99 -12.40
N ASP A 27 6.90 6.17 -13.18
CA ASP A 27 7.10 7.33 -14.06
C ASP A 27 6.02 7.38 -15.15
N ALA A 28 5.68 6.23 -15.74
CA ALA A 28 4.59 6.13 -16.71
C ALA A 28 3.22 6.49 -16.11
N ALA A 29 3.04 6.24 -14.81
CA ALA A 29 1.86 6.65 -14.06
C ALA A 29 1.91 8.13 -13.59
N GLY A 30 3.01 8.85 -13.84
CA GLY A 30 3.19 10.25 -13.45
C GLY A 30 3.45 10.45 -11.95
N VAL A 31 3.98 9.43 -11.27
CA VAL A 31 4.35 9.47 -9.85
C VAL A 31 5.74 10.11 -9.71
N ASP A 32 5.92 10.99 -8.72
CA ASP A 32 7.25 11.45 -8.32
C ASP A 32 8.01 10.33 -7.57
N VAL A 33 8.95 9.67 -8.26
CA VAL A 33 9.63 8.48 -7.72
C VAL A 33 10.71 8.82 -6.69
N GLU A 34 10.54 8.32 -5.46
CA GLU A 34 11.58 8.24 -4.45
C GLU A 34 12.44 6.97 -4.59
N GLU A 35 13.70 7.09 -5.03
CA GLU A 35 14.62 5.96 -5.23
C GLU A 35 14.82 5.10 -3.96
N SER A 36 14.85 5.70 -2.78
CA SER A 36 15.03 4.99 -1.52
C SER A 36 13.89 4.02 -1.23
N ARG A 37 12.66 4.38 -1.63
CA ARG A 37 11.48 3.53 -1.50
C ARG A 37 11.50 2.37 -2.48
N VAL A 38 11.92 2.62 -3.72
CA VAL A 38 12.08 1.56 -4.74
C VAL A 38 13.06 0.50 -4.22
N LYS A 39 14.24 0.93 -3.76
CA LYS A 39 15.27 0.03 -3.19
C LYS A 39 14.77 -0.75 -1.99
N ALA A 40 14.08 -0.08 -1.06
CA ALA A 40 13.52 -0.73 0.11
C ALA A 40 12.46 -1.78 -0.27
N LEU A 41 11.61 -1.48 -1.25
CA LEU A 41 10.59 -2.41 -1.71
C LEU A 41 11.20 -3.62 -2.43
N VAL A 42 12.14 -3.41 -3.34
CA VAL A 42 12.85 -4.51 -4.03
C VAL A 42 13.49 -5.43 -3.00
N ALA A 43 14.25 -4.87 -2.05
CA ALA A 43 14.89 -5.65 -0.98
C ALA A 43 13.87 -6.41 -0.09
N ALA A 44 12.72 -5.80 0.20
CA ALA A 44 11.67 -6.44 0.98
C ALA A 44 10.98 -7.60 0.24
N LEU A 45 11.06 -7.64 -1.09
CA LEU A 45 10.43 -8.65 -1.94
C LEU A 45 11.41 -9.74 -2.43
N GLU A 46 12.71 -9.63 -2.18
CA GLU A 46 13.74 -10.56 -2.68
C GLU A 46 13.45 -12.05 -2.32
N ASP A 47 12.90 -12.29 -1.13
CA ASP A 47 12.60 -13.64 -0.61
C ASP A 47 11.08 -13.90 -0.46
N VAL A 48 10.23 -13.10 -1.12
CA VAL A 48 8.77 -13.19 -1.00
C VAL A 48 8.16 -13.86 -2.24
N ASP A 49 7.33 -14.88 -2.02
CA ASP A 49 6.43 -15.41 -3.05
C ASP A 49 5.14 -14.56 -3.07
N ILE A 50 5.04 -13.68 -4.07
CA ILE A 50 3.95 -12.70 -4.17
C ILE A 50 2.62 -13.40 -4.48
N ASP A 51 2.62 -14.46 -5.28
CA ASP A 51 1.39 -15.18 -5.64
C ASP A 51 0.80 -15.89 -4.42
N GLU A 52 1.65 -16.51 -3.61
CA GLU A 52 1.25 -17.11 -2.33
C GLU A 52 0.69 -16.03 -1.38
N ALA A 53 1.42 -14.93 -1.20
CA ALA A 53 0.99 -13.84 -0.32
C ALA A 53 -0.36 -13.22 -0.74
N VAL A 54 -0.59 -13.01 -2.03
CA VAL A 54 -1.86 -12.50 -2.56
C VAL A 54 -2.98 -13.50 -2.36
N SER A 55 -2.73 -14.79 -2.59
CA SER A 55 -3.70 -15.86 -2.36
C SER A 55 -4.11 -15.98 -0.89
N GLU A 56 -3.15 -15.92 0.03
CA GLU A 56 -3.40 -15.90 1.46
C GLU A 56 -4.21 -14.67 1.88
N ALA A 57 -3.85 -13.48 1.38
CA ALA A 57 -4.58 -12.26 1.64
C ALA A 57 -6.03 -12.33 1.16
N ALA A 58 -6.29 -12.94 0.00
CA ALA A 58 -7.63 -13.14 -0.53
C ALA A 58 -8.46 -14.16 0.26
N ALA A 59 -7.81 -15.08 0.97
CA ALA A 59 -8.47 -16.11 1.77
C ALA A 59 -8.98 -15.60 3.13
N VAL A 60 -8.58 -14.39 3.56
CA VAL A 60 -9.03 -13.80 4.82
C VAL A 60 -10.49 -13.34 4.70
N PRO A 61 -11.42 -13.85 5.53
CA PRO A 61 -12.82 -13.41 5.49
C PRO A 61 -12.91 -11.90 5.77
N ALA A 62 -13.60 -11.16 4.89
CA ALA A 62 -13.73 -9.70 4.94
C ALA A 62 -14.38 -9.11 6.23
N GLY A 63 -14.72 -9.95 7.22
CA GLY A 63 -15.22 -9.55 8.55
C GLY A 63 -14.25 -9.79 9.71
N GLY A 64 -13.00 -10.16 9.43
CA GLY A 64 -12.01 -10.60 10.44
C GLY A 64 -11.03 -9.52 10.90
N ALA A 65 -11.47 -8.29 11.18
CA ALA A 65 -10.62 -7.32 11.91
C ALA A 65 -10.72 -7.57 13.41
N ALA A 66 -10.19 -8.71 13.88
CA ALA A 66 -9.80 -8.93 15.26
C ALA A 66 -8.97 -10.23 15.37
N ALA A 67 -7.65 -10.11 15.18
CA ALA A 67 -6.60 -10.78 15.97
C ALA A 67 -5.28 -10.83 15.18
N GLY A 68 -4.21 -10.40 15.84
CA GLY A 68 -2.89 -10.97 15.62
C GLY A 68 -1.94 -10.18 14.73
N ALA A 69 -1.33 -9.14 15.32
CA ALA A 69 0.13 -9.08 15.25
C ALA A 69 0.64 -10.44 15.77
N GLY A 70 1.18 -11.26 14.90
CA GLY A 70 1.42 -12.68 15.20
C GLY A 70 2.23 -13.39 14.14
N ALA A 71 3.34 -12.78 13.73
CA ALA A 71 4.46 -13.49 13.11
C ALA A 71 5.75 -13.18 13.88
N ALA A 72 5.71 -13.43 15.18
CA ALA A 72 6.89 -13.59 16.02
C ALA A 72 6.44 -14.22 17.34
N GLU A 73 6.54 -15.54 17.47
CA GLU A 73 7.05 -16.15 18.72
C GLU A 73 7.38 -17.63 18.50
N GLU A 74 8.67 -17.96 18.44
CA GLU A 74 9.30 -18.91 19.37
C GLU A 74 10.83 -18.81 19.24
N ALA A 75 11.41 -17.87 19.98
CA ALA A 75 12.75 -18.02 20.53
C ALA A 75 12.81 -17.21 21.84
N ALA A 76 12.61 -17.92 22.94
CA ALA A 76 12.73 -17.42 24.30
C ALA A 76 14.10 -16.74 24.54
N GLY A 77 14.09 -15.59 25.20
CA GLY A 77 15.30 -14.98 25.73
C GLY A 77 15.15 -13.53 26.13
N ASP A 78 14.77 -13.36 27.41
CA ASP A 78 15.29 -12.34 28.32
C ASP A 78 14.92 -10.85 28.11
N ASP A 79 14.38 -10.30 29.20
CA ASP A 79 14.51 -8.92 29.68
C ASP A 79 14.10 -7.76 28.75
N GLU A 80 13.01 -7.06 29.10
CA GLU A 80 12.94 -5.61 28.88
C GLU A 80 11.93 -4.94 29.85
N GLU A 81 12.54 -4.24 30.80
CA GLU A 81 12.19 -2.93 31.39
C GLU A 81 11.07 -2.15 30.67
N GLU A 82 10.05 -1.66 31.38
CA GLU A 82 9.87 -0.23 31.78
C GLU A 82 9.93 0.76 30.58
N GLU A 83 9.09 1.79 30.40
CA GLU A 83 7.92 2.36 31.04
C GLU A 83 7.55 3.61 30.16
N VAL A 84 6.31 4.11 30.25
CA VAL A 84 5.82 5.51 29.95
C VAL A 84 5.91 6.02 28.49
N GLU A 85 4.81 6.18 27.74
CA GLU A 85 3.80 7.28 27.79
C GLU A 85 4.36 8.71 27.62
N GLU A 86 3.91 9.39 26.55
CA GLU A 86 3.57 10.84 26.41
C GLU A 86 3.64 11.20 24.92
N THR A 87 2.53 11.14 24.20
CA THR A 87 1.65 12.30 23.89
C THR A 87 2.39 13.62 23.70
N SER A 88 2.32 14.14 22.47
CA SER A 88 2.41 15.57 22.21
C SER A 88 1.31 15.93 21.23
N ASP A 89 0.18 16.24 21.85
CA ASP A 89 -0.90 17.06 21.34
C ASP A 89 -0.35 18.43 20.91
N VAL A 90 -0.72 18.93 19.72
CA VAL A 90 -1.14 20.33 19.51
C VAL A 90 -1.88 20.42 18.16
N PRO A 91 -2.92 21.28 18.06
CA PRO A 91 -3.99 21.18 17.09
C PRO A 91 -4.05 22.34 16.07
N ASP A 92 -5.06 22.25 15.19
CA ASP A 92 -5.88 23.35 14.66
C ASP A 92 -5.58 23.95 13.26
N THR A 93 -6.70 24.34 12.64
CA THR A 93 -6.91 25.18 11.44
C THR A 93 -6.78 24.53 10.05
N THR A 94 -7.92 24.11 9.47
CA THR A 94 -8.42 24.67 8.19
C THR A 94 -9.94 24.54 8.16
N ASP A 95 -10.58 25.70 8.36
CA ASP A 95 -11.95 26.05 7.98
C ASP A 95 -11.86 26.72 6.59
N GLU A 96 -12.74 26.34 5.65
CA GLU A 96 -13.11 26.96 4.35
C GLU A 96 -13.68 25.80 3.47
N ASP A 97 -14.99 25.48 3.48
CA ASP A 97 -16.17 26.18 2.91
C ASP A 97 -16.10 26.34 1.37
N ASP A 98 -17.14 25.78 0.69
CA ASP A 98 -17.69 26.03 -0.67
C ASP A 98 -18.21 24.69 -1.28
N GLU A 99 -19.48 24.35 -1.07
CA GLU A 99 -20.62 24.64 -1.98
C GLU A 99 -20.54 23.82 -3.29
N ASP A 100 -21.24 22.68 -3.36
CA ASP A 100 -22.59 22.49 -3.93
C ASP A 100 -22.66 22.45 -5.47
N ASP A 101 -23.57 21.60 -5.93
CA ASP A 101 -24.27 21.57 -7.23
C ASP A 101 -23.68 20.83 -8.46
N GLU A 102 -24.36 19.70 -8.70
CA GLU A 102 -25.08 19.39 -9.95
C GLU A 102 -24.32 18.85 -11.18
N ALA A 103 -24.63 17.56 -11.41
CA ALA A 103 -25.17 17.02 -12.66
C ALA A 103 -24.41 17.28 -13.97
N ASP A 104 -23.82 16.21 -14.52
CA ASP A 104 -23.89 15.94 -15.97
C ASP A 104 -23.63 14.44 -16.24
N GLY A 105 -24.68 13.64 -16.03
CA GLY A 105 -24.74 12.22 -16.37
C GLY A 105 -25.15 11.95 -17.82
N GLU A 106 -24.66 12.74 -18.79
CA GLU A 106 -25.09 12.65 -20.20
C GLU A 106 -24.11 11.90 -21.13
N GLY A 107 -22.99 11.37 -20.65
CA GLY A 107 -21.94 10.81 -21.53
C GLY A 107 -22.05 9.34 -21.95
N LEU A 108 -22.94 8.54 -21.36
CA LEU A 108 -22.93 7.07 -21.57
C LEU A 108 -23.91 6.58 -22.65
N GLY A 109 -24.92 7.38 -23.01
CA GLY A 109 -25.95 7.01 -23.99
C GLY A 109 -25.50 7.06 -25.44
N GLU A 110 -24.54 7.92 -25.77
CA GLU A 110 -23.98 8.03 -27.13
C GLU A 110 -22.95 6.91 -27.45
N LEU A 111 -22.46 6.20 -26.44
CA LEU A 111 -21.44 5.16 -26.62
C LEU A 111 -22.01 3.83 -27.14
N PHE A 112 -23.33 3.66 -27.09
CA PHE A 112 -24.03 2.43 -27.49
C PHE A 112 -25.10 2.66 -28.57
N GLY A 113 -25.11 3.82 -29.22
CA GLY A 113 -26.02 4.19 -30.32
C GLY A 113 -25.51 3.82 -31.70
#